data_AF-X1R4W9-F1
#
_entry.id   AF-X1R4W9-F1
#
_cell.length_a   1.000
_cell.length_b   1.000
_cell.length_c   1.000
_cell.angle_alpha   90.00
_cell.angle_beta   90.00
_cell.angle_gamma   90.00
#
_symmetry.space_group_name_H-M   'P 1'
#
loop_
_entity.id
_entity.type
_entity.pdbx_description
1 polymer ?
#
loop_
_entity_poly.entity_id
_entity_poly.type
_entity_poly.pdbx_seq_one_letter_code
_entity_poly.pdbx_strand_id
1 'polypeptide(L)'
;MSITTFILDLIKTHGILAVILGVVIETVIVPIPSPVILMAAGFILVEGAIANALLLCLWIALVAGLAQTIGSYLLYGLAYWGGKPLIDKYEKFHGVSWDEITEFKKKFRKGRKEFITLFLLRALP
;
A
#
# COMPACT_ATOMS: atom_id res chain seq x y z
N MET A 1 22.34 -8.77 -9.29
CA MET A 1 21.40 -9.50 -8.42
C MET A 1 19.99 -9.08 -8.79
N SER A 2 19.05 -10.02 -8.92
CA SER A 2 17.63 -9.68 -9.10
C SER A 2 17.05 -9.15 -7.79
N ILE A 3 16.06 -8.26 -7.84
CA ILE A 3 15.37 -7.74 -6.64
C ILE A 3 14.77 -8.88 -5.81
N THR A 4 14.32 -9.94 -6.48
CA THR A 4 13.74 -11.13 -5.86
C THR A 4 14.75 -11.91 -5.04
N THR A 5 15.97 -12.10 -5.57
CA THR A 5 17.04 -12.83 -4.84
C THR A 5 17.50 -12.06 -3.61
N PHE A 6 17.50 -10.73 -3.67
CA PHE A 6 17.84 -9.87 -2.53
C PHE A 6 16.80 -9.98 -1.41
N ILE A 7 15.50 -9.90 -1.75
CA ILE A 7 14.41 -10.05 -0.78
C ILE A 7 14.44 -11.43 -0.12
N LEU A 8 14.67 -12.49 -0.89
CA LEU A 8 14.77 -13.86 -0.35
C LEU A 8 15.92 -14.02 0.65
N ASP A 9 17.09 -13.47 0.34
CA ASP A 9 18.24 -13.51 1.24
C ASP A 9 17.97 -12.72 2.53
N LEU A 10 17.38 -11.54 2.40
CA LEU A 10 17.01 -10.69 3.53
C LEU A 10 16.02 -11.39 4.48
N ILE A 11 15.01 -12.06 3.94
CA ILE A 11 14.03 -12.84 4.71
C ILE A 11 14.67 -14.06 5.37
N LYS A 12 15.60 -14.75 4.70
CA LYS A 12 16.33 -15.87 5.30
C LYS A 12 17.18 -15.43 6.50
N THR A 13 17.83 -14.29 6.41
CA THR A 13 18.72 -13.80 7.48
C THR A 13 17.96 -13.13 8.63
N HIS A 14 16.89 -12.36 8.34
CA HIS A 14 16.22 -11.50 9.33
C HIS A 14 14.77 -11.90 9.63
N GLY A 15 14.24 -12.93 8.96
CA GLY A 15 12.92 -13.48 9.23
C GLY A 15 11.78 -12.46 9.10
N ILE A 16 10.91 -12.43 10.10
CA ILE A 16 9.72 -11.56 10.14
C ILE A 16 10.06 -10.06 10.07
N LEU A 17 11.23 -9.65 10.56
CA LEU A 17 11.64 -8.24 10.53
C LEU A 17 11.89 -7.75 9.10
N ALA A 18 12.48 -8.61 8.25
CA ALA A 18 12.63 -8.31 6.83
C ALA A 18 11.28 -8.21 6.12
N VAL A 19 10.28 -8.99 6.53
CA VAL A 19 8.91 -8.89 6.00
C VAL A 19 8.30 -7.54 6.35
N ILE A 20 8.40 -7.10 7.61
CA ILE A 20 7.87 -5.80 8.04
C ILE A 20 8.52 -4.66 7.26
N LEU A 21 9.85 -4.62 7.22
CA LEU A 21 10.57 -3.55 6.53
C LEU A 21 10.32 -3.58 5.04
N GLY A 22 10.32 -4.77 4.44
CA GLY A 22 10.03 -4.97 3.02
C GLY A 22 8.65 -4.42 2.64
N VAL A 23 7.62 -4.78 3.40
CA VAL A 23 6.24 -4.31 3.17
C VAL A 23 6.15 -2.80 3.32
N VAL A 24 6.73 -2.21 4.38
CA VAL A 24 6.68 -0.74 4.59
C VAL A 24 7.38 0.01 3.45
N ILE A 25 8.55 -0.46 3.02
CA ILE A 25 9.33 0.16 1.95
C ILE A 25 8.58 0.04 0.61
N GLU A 26 8.02 -1.13 0.32
CA GLU A 26 7.14 -1.34 -0.83
C GLU A 26 5.96 -0.36 -0.85
N THR A 27 5.29 -0.14 0.29
CA THR A 27 4.15 0.79 0.33
C THR A 27 4.56 2.20 -0.12
N VAL A 28 5.81 2.60 0.14
CA VAL A 28 6.34 3.91 -0.22
C VAL A 28 6.90 3.93 -1.64
N ILE A 29 7.47 2.81 -2.13
CA ILE A 29 8.12 2.71 -3.43
C ILE A 29 7.27 1.83 -4.38
N VAL A 30 6.66 2.49 -5.37
CA VAL A 30 5.64 1.93 -6.28
C VAL A 30 5.99 0.63 -7.06
N PRO A 31 7.24 0.24 -7.40
CA PRO A 31 7.46 -0.84 -8.36
C PRO A 31 7.71 -2.23 -7.74
N ILE A 32 7.40 -2.49 -6.46
CA ILE A 32 7.51 -3.83 -5.88
C ILE A 32 6.12 -4.51 -5.84
N PRO A 33 5.92 -5.67 -6.50
CA PRO A 33 4.68 -6.40 -6.39
C PRO A 33 4.52 -6.99 -4.98
N SER A 34 3.49 -6.53 -4.25
CA SER A 34 3.18 -6.97 -2.89
C SER A 34 3.10 -8.48 -2.63
N PRO A 35 2.70 -9.33 -3.60
CA PRO A 35 2.69 -10.77 -3.37
C PRO A 35 4.09 -11.36 -3.17
N VAL A 36 5.15 -10.74 -3.69
CA VAL A 36 6.50 -11.34 -3.69
C VAL A 36 7.04 -11.48 -2.27
N ILE A 37 6.89 -10.46 -1.43
CA ILE A 37 7.41 -10.46 -0.05
C ILE A 37 6.64 -11.48 0.80
N LEU A 38 5.32 -11.50 0.68
CA LEU A 38 4.45 -12.42 1.42
C LEU A 38 4.63 -13.87 0.98
N MET A 39 4.74 -14.13 -0.33
CA MET A 39 5.00 -15.48 -0.84
C MET A 39 6.39 -15.98 -0.40
N ALA A 40 7.41 -15.13 -0.45
CA ALA A 40 8.74 -15.45 0.05
C ALA A 40 8.73 -15.74 1.56
N ALA A 41 8.04 -14.93 2.34
CA ALA A 41 7.86 -15.13 3.79
C ALA A 41 7.16 -16.45 4.09
N GLY A 42 6.07 -16.75 3.39
CA GLY A 42 5.35 -18.01 3.54
C GLY A 42 6.21 -19.23 3.16
N PHE A 43 7.00 -19.14 2.09
CA PHE A 43 7.86 -20.22 1.65
C PHE A 43 9.05 -20.49 2.58
N ILE A 44 9.63 -19.43 3.16
CA ILE A 44 10.86 -19.53 3.98
C ILE A 44 10.54 -19.74 5.46
N LEU A 45 9.49 -19.12 6.00
CA LEU A 45 9.22 -19.09 7.44
C LEU A 45 8.23 -20.17 7.90
N VAL A 46 7.51 -20.81 6.97
CA VAL A 46 6.54 -21.86 7.28
C VAL A 46 7.17 -23.22 6.95
N GLU A 47 7.98 -23.73 7.88
CA GLU A 47 8.59 -25.06 7.78
C GLU A 47 7.81 -26.07 8.65
N GLY A 48 7.41 -27.22 8.09
CA GLY A 48 6.89 -28.37 8.86
C GLY A 48 5.39 -28.68 8.73
N ALA A 49 4.86 -29.39 9.73
CA ALA A 49 3.53 -30.01 9.70
C ALA A 49 2.39 -29.00 9.57
N ILE A 50 1.42 -29.36 8.71
CA ILE A 50 0.26 -28.55 8.30
C ILE A 50 -0.53 -27.97 9.50
N ALA A 51 -0.51 -28.65 10.65
CA ALA A 51 -1.20 -28.24 11.87
C ALA A 51 -0.76 -26.85 12.38
N ASN A 52 0.52 -26.50 12.29
CA ASN A 52 1.05 -25.21 12.75
C ASN A 52 1.22 -24.20 11.61
N ALA A 53 1.21 -24.67 10.36
CA ALA A 53 1.37 -23.82 9.18
C ALA A 53 0.29 -22.73 9.09
N LEU A 54 -0.96 -23.08 9.44
CA LEU A 54 -2.07 -22.13 9.40
C LEU A 54 -1.89 -20.97 10.40
N LEU A 55 -1.41 -21.28 11.62
CA LEU A 55 -1.13 -20.27 12.65
C LEU A 55 0.03 -19.36 12.23
N LEU A 56 1.08 -19.92 11.64
CA LEU A 56 2.22 -19.15 11.12
C LEU A 56 1.81 -18.23 9.97
N CYS A 57 1.01 -18.71 9.02
CA CYS A 57 0.47 -17.88 7.93
C CYS A 57 -0.40 -16.73 8.47
N LEU A 58 -1.28 -17.01 9.44
CA LEU A 58 -2.09 -15.97 10.07
C LEU A 58 -1.22 -14.93 10.79
N TRP A 59 -0.17 -15.38 11.48
CA TRP A 59 0.77 -14.49 12.15
C TRP A 59 1.51 -13.58 11.16
N ILE A 60 2.06 -14.16 10.09
CA ILE A 60 2.75 -13.40 9.03
C ILE A 60 1.78 -12.40 8.38
N ALA A 61 0.56 -12.82 8.06
CA ALA A 61 -0.45 -11.95 7.47
C ALA A 61 -0.85 -10.79 8.40
N LEU A 62 -1.00 -11.05 9.70
CA LEU A 62 -1.33 -10.02 10.69
C LEU A 62 -0.20 -9.00 10.82
N VAL A 63 1.04 -9.46 10.96
CA VAL A 63 2.21 -8.59 11.06
C VAL A 63 2.42 -7.77 9.78
N ALA A 64 2.28 -8.40 8.61
CA ALA A 64 2.37 -7.71 7.33
C ALA A 64 1.23 -6.69 7.15
N GLY A 65 0.01 -7.00 7.60
CA GLY A 65 -1.11 -6.07 7.57
C GLY A 65 -0.88 -4.84 8.45
N LEU A 66 -0.29 -5.01 9.64
CA LEU A 66 0.13 -3.90 10.49
C LEU A 66 1.23 -3.06 9.82
N ALA A 67 2.23 -3.71 9.24
CA ALA A 67 3.30 -3.05 8.50
C ALA A 67 2.75 -2.22 7.32
N GLN A 68 1.83 -2.80 6.54
CA GLN A 68 1.14 -2.12 5.43
C GLN A 68 0.34 -0.92 5.92
N THR A 69 -0.34 -1.05 7.07
CA THR A 69 -1.08 0.06 7.69
C THR A 69 -0.13 1.22 8.00
N ILE A 70 0.99 0.93 8.66
CA ILE A 70 2.02 1.94 8.99
C ILE A 70 2.56 2.60 7.71
N GLY A 71 2.94 1.81 6.70
CA GLY A 71 3.42 2.33 5.41
C GLY A 71 2.40 3.26 4.75
N SER A 72 1.12 2.90 4.80
CA SER A 72 0.04 3.70 4.22
C SER A 72 -0.17 5.03 4.95
N TYR A 73 -0.02 5.05 6.28
CA TYR A 73 -0.09 6.27 7.07
C TYR A 73 1.08 7.21 6.77
N LEU A 74 2.29 6.67 6.58
CA LEU A 74 3.46 7.47 6.18
C LEU A 74 3.23 8.11 4.80
N LEU A 75 2.81 7.32 3.82
CA LEU A 75 2.51 7.82 2.48
C LEU A 75 1.38 8.86 2.50
N TYR A 76 0.33 8.61 3.29
CA TYR A 76 -0.75 9.56 3.49
C TYR A 76 -0.24 10.87 4.10
N GLY A 77 0.63 10.83 5.10
CA GLY A 77 1.24 12.02 5.69
C GLY A 77 2.04 12.84 4.67
N LEU A 78 2.85 12.17 3.86
CA LEU A 78 3.60 12.80 2.77
C LEU A 78 2.66 13.43 1.73
N ALA A 79 1.61 12.72 1.33
CA ALA A 79 0.61 13.23 0.40
C ALA A 79 -0.23 14.37 0.99
N TYR A 80 -0.50 14.35 2.30
CA TYR A 80 -1.26 15.39 2.98
C TYR A 80 -0.49 16.71 3.04
N TRP A 81 0.80 16.66 3.40
CA TRP A 81 1.65 17.85 3.42
C TRP A 81 2.12 18.28 2.04
N GLY A 82 2.43 17.33 1.16
CA GLY A 82 2.92 17.60 -0.18
C GLY A 82 1.82 17.92 -1.19
N GLY A 83 0.61 17.41 -1.02
CA GLY A 83 -0.43 17.41 -2.05
C GLY A 83 -0.79 18.81 -2.53
N LYS A 84 -1.13 19.72 -1.60
CA LYS A 84 -1.49 21.10 -1.94
C LYS A 84 -0.35 21.87 -2.64
N PRO A 85 0.89 21.95 -2.07
CA PRO A 85 1.97 22.67 -2.74
C PRO A 85 2.42 22.03 -4.05
N LEU A 86 2.29 20.71 -4.21
CA LEU A 86 2.53 20.03 -5.49
C LEU A 86 1.49 20.45 -6.53
N ILE A 87 0.20 20.41 -6.20
CA ILE A 87 -0.88 20.78 -7.13
C ILE A 87 -0.74 22.25 -7.57
N ASP A 88 -0.53 23.17 -6.63
CA ASP A 88 -0.36 24.60 -6.94
C ASP A 88 0.91 24.84 -7.79
N LYS A 89 2.01 24.10 -7.53
CA LYS A 89 3.26 24.26 -8.29
C LYS A 89 3.17 23.72 -9.72
N TYR A 90 2.40 22.67 -9.95
CA TYR A 90 2.24 22.04 -11.26
C TYR A 90 0.89 22.38 -11.93
N GLU A 91 0.18 23.40 -11.45
CA GLU A 91 -1.09 23.89 -12.00
C GLU A 91 -0.97 24.17 -13.51
N LYS A 92 0.17 24.73 -13.97
CA LYS A 92 0.43 24.96 -15.40
C LYS A 92 0.60 23.69 -16.25
N PHE A 93 0.96 22.56 -15.64
CA PHE A 93 1.19 21.30 -16.35
C PHE A 93 -0.06 20.41 -16.36
N HIS A 94 -0.87 20.45 -15.30
CA HIS A 94 -2.09 19.64 -15.18
C HIS A 94 -3.36 20.41 -15.53
N GLY A 95 -3.33 21.74 -15.52
CA GLY A 95 -4.47 22.61 -15.79
C GLY A 95 -5.55 22.58 -14.70
N VAL A 96 -5.25 22.03 -13.52
CA VAL A 96 -6.22 21.88 -12.42
C VAL A 96 -5.76 22.71 -11.23
N SER A 97 -6.62 23.62 -10.77
CA SER A 97 -6.36 24.47 -9.61
C SER A 97 -6.90 23.86 -8.31
N TRP A 98 -6.30 24.21 -7.17
CA TRP A 98 -6.77 23.74 -5.86
C TRP A 98 -8.20 24.21 -5.52
N ASP A 99 -8.59 25.40 -6.00
CA ASP A 99 -9.94 25.93 -5.83
C ASP A 99 -10.98 25.12 -6.64
N GLU A 100 -10.64 24.69 -7.86
CA GLU A 100 -11.51 23.83 -8.68
C GLU A 100 -11.73 22.47 -8.00
N ILE A 101 -10.67 21.86 -7.45
CA ILE A 101 -10.77 20.61 -6.69
C ILE A 101 -11.70 20.80 -5.48
N THR A 102 -11.58 21.93 -4.78
CA THR A 102 -12.39 22.24 -3.60
C THR A 102 -13.86 22.49 -3.97
N GLU A 103 -14.13 23.19 -5.07
CA GLU A 103 -15.49 23.42 -5.57
C GLU A 103 -16.13 22.11 -6.06
N PHE A 104 -15.38 21.30 -6.80
CA PHE A 104 -15.82 19.98 -7.23
C PHE A 104 -16.15 19.10 -6.02
N LYS A 105 -15.28 19.05 -5.01
CA LYS A 105 -15.53 18.30 -3.77
C LYS A 105 -16.82 18.76 -3.08
N LYS A 106 -17.09 20.07 -3.02
CA LYS A 106 -18.35 20.61 -2.45
C LYS A 106 -19.59 20.22 -3.26
N LYS A 107 -19.50 20.20 -4.60
CA LYS A 107 -20.59 19.77 -5.49
C LYS A 107 -20.81 18.26 -5.44
N PHE A 108 -19.74 17.48 -5.36
CA PHE A 108 -19.75 16.02 -5.35
C PHE A 108 -20.30 15.46 -4.02
N ARG A 109 -19.99 16.11 -2.89
CA ARG A 109 -20.43 15.69 -1.55
C ARG A 109 -21.93 15.92 -1.26
N LYS A 110 -22.72 16.35 -2.24
CA LYS A 110 -24.16 16.59 -2.11
C LYS A 110 -24.98 15.39 -2.61
N GLY A 111 -25.05 14.35 -1.77
CA GLY A 111 -26.20 13.44 -1.71
C GLY A 111 -26.07 12.07 -2.40
N ARG A 112 -27.22 11.46 -2.68
CA ARG A 112 -27.40 10.06 -3.14
C ARG A 112 -26.60 9.71 -4.41
N LYS A 113 -26.21 10.71 -5.21
CA LYS A 113 -25.41 10.56 -6.42
C LYS A 113 -23.95 10.18 -6.13
N GLU A 114 -23.36 10.68 -5.05
CA GLU A 114 -21.99 10.31 -4.65
C GLU A 114 -21.86 8.79 -4.46
N PHE A 115 -22.80 8.20 -3.72
CA PHE A 115 -22.79 6.77 -3.42
C PHE A 115 -22.97 5.92 -4.68
N ILE A 116 -23.90 6.30 -5.55
CA ILE A 116 -24.16 5.58 -6.82
C ILE A 116 -22.97 5.72 -7.77
N THR A 117 -22.39 6.91 -7.90
CA THR A 117 -21.24 7.15 -8.77
C THR A 117 -20.00 6.41 -8.28
N LEU A 118 -19.69 6.45 -6.97
CA LEU A 118 -18.58 5.70 -6.41
C LEU A 118 -18.79 4.20 -6.50
N PHE A 119 -20.02 3.72 -6.30
CA PHE A 119 -20.36 2.31 -6.45
C PHE A 119 -20.17 1.84 -7.89
N LEU A 120 -20.71 2.57 -8.88
CA LEU A 120 -20.57 2.21 -10.30
C LEU A 120 -19.12 2.29 -10.78
N LEU A 121 -18.38 3.33 -10.38
CA LEU A 121 -16.96 3.46 -10.73
C LEU A 121 -16.10 2.35 -10.11
N ARG A 122 -16.43 1.88 -8.90
CA ARG A 122 -15.76 0.72 -8.29
C ARG A 122 -16.25 -0.63 -8.79
N ALA A 123 -17.46 -0.69 -9.34
CA ALA A 123 -18.01 -1.89 -9.95
C ALA A 123 -17.48 -2.13 -11.36
N LEU A 124 -17.02 -1.07 -12.04
CA LEU A 124 -16.24 -1.19 -13.25
C LEU A 124 -14.81 -1.63 -12.89
N PRO A 125 -14.31 -2.72 -13.47
CA PRO A 125 -13.00 -3.29 -13.15
C PRO A 125 -11.83 -2.39 -13.57
#